data_AF-A0A3D3P561-F1
#
_entry.id   AF-A0A3D3P561-F1
#
_cell.length_a   1.000
_cell.length_b   1.000
_cell.length_c   1.000
_cell.angle_alpha   90.00
_cell.angle_beta   90.00
_cell.angle_gamma   90.00
#
_symmetry.space_group_name_H-M   'P 1'
#
loop_
_entity.id
_entity.type
_entity.pdbx_description
1 polymer ?
#
loop_
_entity_poly.entity_id
_entity_poly.type
_entity_poly.pdbx_seq_one_letter_code
_entity_poly.pdbx_strand_id
1 'polypeptide(L)'
;MNTRIYASALSSLTATILITLIGSGLAQEPNDTKIKGWPEQVKEIKYPANADKTLQPMLLRVASGKSKRPLLVGLHSWSGNYTQAGGEVVYARWCIEKDWHFI
;
A
#
# COMPACT_ATOMS: atom_id res chain seq x y z
N MET A 1 -21.51 -74.12 11.01
CA MET A 1 -20.34 -74.27 10.11
C MET A 1 -19.41 -73.10 10.35
N ASN A 2 -18.12 -73.40 10.53
CA ASN A 2 -16.99 -72.52 10.86
C ASN A 2 -17.06 -71.14 10.15
N THR A 3 -16.50 -70.04 10.66
CA THR A 3 -15.04 -69.85 10.81
C THR A 3 -14.73 -68.52 11.52
N ARG A 4 -13.61 -68.54 12.24
CA ARG A 4 -12.84 -67.49 12.93
C ARG A 4 -12.61 -66.19 12.12
N ILE A 5 -12.37 -65.04 12.78
CA ILE A 5 -11.04 -64.43 13.06
C ILE A 5 -11.20 -62.95 13.48
N TYR A 6 -10.50 -62.66 14.59
CA TYR A 6 -9.97 -61.43 15.18
C TYR A 6 -10.05 -60.07 14.45
N ALA A 7 -10.42 -59.08 15.27
CA ALA A 7 -10.28 -57.65 15.05
C ALA A 7 -8.82 -57.25 14.77
N SER A 8 -8.63 -56.45 13.71
CA SER A 8 -7.37 -55.77 13.42
C SER A 8 -7.62 -54.30 13.07
N ALA A 9 -6.92 -53.46 13.83
CA ALA A 9 -6.35 -52.16 13.47
C ALA A 9 -7.26 -51.12 12.79
N LEU A 10 -7.73 -50.16 13.61
CA LEU A 10 -8.01 -48.81 13.14
C LEU A 10 -6.69 -48.17 12.67
N SER A 11 -6.50 -48.00 11.36
CA SER A 11 -5.47 -47.11 10.84
C SER A 11 -6.00 -45.67 10.90
N SER A 12 -5.39 -44.85 11.76
CA SER A 12 -5.63 -43.42 11.85
C SER A 12 -5.12 -42.73 10.58
N LEU A 13 -6.06 -42.17 9.81
CA LEU A 13 -5.79 -41.31 8.65
C LEU A 13 -5.33 -39.94 9.16
N THR A 14 -4.03 -39.64 9.12
CA THR A 14 -3.52 -38.30 9.42
C THR A 14 -3.70 -37.42 8.19
N ALA A 15 -4.65 -36.48 8.25
CA ALA A 15 -4.83 -35.46 7.23
C ALA A 15 -3.74 -34.40 7.35
N THR A 16 -2.75 -34.43 6.47
CA THR A 16 -1.72 -33.41 6.35
C THR A 16 -2.31 -32.17 5.67
N ILE A 17 -2.58 -31.12 6.44
CA ILE A 17 -2.97 -29.79 5.89
C ILE A 17 -1.69 -29.07 5.46
N LEU A 18 -1.47 -28.98 4.15
CA LEU A 18 -0.40 -28.19 3.54
C LEU A 18 -0.87 -26.73 3.43
N ILE A 19 -0.45 -25.87 4.34
CA ILE A 19 -0.68 -24.42 4.26
C ILE A 19 0.29 -23.86 3.22
N THR A 20 -0.23 -23.53 2.04
CA THR A 20 0.49 -22.74 1.04
C THR A 20 0.56 -21.29 1.51
N LEU A 21 1.76 -20.80 1.89
CA LEU A 21 1.99 -19.37 2.11
C LEU A 21 1.99 -18.66 0.76
N ILE A 22 0.81 -18.19 0.34
CA ILE A 22 0.71 -17.10 -0.64
C ILE A 22 0.99 -15.83 0.15
N GLY A 23 2.25 -15.40 0.15
CA GLY A 23 2.66 -14.12 0.73
C GLY A 23 2.11 -12.98 -0.11
N SER A 24 0.86 -12.61 0.13
CA SER A 24 0.23 -11.39 -0.34
C SER A 24 1.14 -10.22 -0.02
N GLY A 25 1.59 -9.48 -1.04
CA GLY A 25 2.22 -8.18 -0.83
C GLY A 25 1.22 -7.31 -0.07
N LEU A 26 1.44 -7.14 1.24
CA LEU A 26 0.61 -6.29 2.06
C LEU A 26 0.75 -4.87 1.50
N ALA A 27 -0.32 -4.38 0.87
CA ALA A 27 -0.50 -2.95 0.69
C ALA A 27 -0.40 -2.35 2.10
N GLN A 28 0.71 -1.66 2.37
CA GLN A 28 0.91 -1.04 3.67
C GLN A 28 -0.20 0.00 3.84
N GLU A 29 -1.05 -0.19 4.86
CA GLU A 29 -2.04 0.80 5.26
C GLU A 29 -1.34 2.17 5.34
N PRO A 30 -1.90 3.23 4.72
CA PRO A 30 -1.26 4.53 4.67
C PRO A 30 -0.94 4.98 6.09
N ASN A 31 0.35 5.16 6.37
CA ASN A 31 0.82 5.61 7.67
C ASN A 31 0.25 7.01 7.91
N ASP A 32 -0.64 7.17 8.90
CA ASP A 32 -1.28 8.44 9.26
C ASP A 32 -0.31 9.39 9.98
N THR A 33 0.96 9.35 9.60
CA THR A 33 1.99 10.22 10.14
C THR A 33 1.87 11.58 9.47
N LYS A 34 1.49 12.59 10.26
CA LYS A 34 1.51 13.99 9.85
C LYS A 34 2.91 14.39 9.37
N ILE A 35 3.07 14.65 8.08
CA ILE A 35 4.34 15.08 7.51
C ILE A 35 4.58 16.55 7.89
N LYS A 36 5.73 16.84 8.50
CA LYS A 36 6.07 18.20 8.95
C LYS A 36 6.00 19.19 7.77
N GLY A 37 5.19 20.24 7.93
CA GLY A 37 5.06 21.32 6.94
C GLY A 37 4.00 21.10 5.85
N TRP A 38 3.39 19.91 5.78
CA TRP A 38 2.37 19.59 4.77
C TRP A 38 0.94 19.67 5.33
N PRO A 39 -0.07 19.94 4.48
CA PRO A 39 -1.48 19.85 4.86
C PRO A 39 -1.89 18.41 5.22
N GLU A 40 -2.86 18.25 6.10
CA GLU A 40 -3.31 16.93 6.60
C GLU A 40 -3.90 16.03 5.49
N GLN A 41 -4.42 16.62 4.42
CA GLN A 41 -4.93 15.89 3.25
C GLN A 41 -3.82 15.27 2.40
N VAL A 42 -2.56 15.66 2.62
CA VAL A 42 -1.39 15.08 1.96
C VAL A 42 -0.85 13.97 2.85
N LYS A 43 -0.79 12.76 2.30
CA LYS A 43 -0.34 11.56 3.00
C LYS A 43 0.91 11.01 2.36
N GLU A 44 1.76 10.39 3.17
CA GLU A 44 2.89 9.63 2.67
C GLU A 44 2.41 8.24 2.25
N ILE A 45 2.80 7.82 1.05
CA ILE A 45 2.55 6.47 0.55
C ILE A 45 3.83 5.89 -0.05
N LYS A 46 3.84 4.57 -0.26
CA LYS A 46 4.89 3.87 -1.00
C LYS A 46 4.32 3.32 -2.31
N TYR A 47 4.92 3.70 -3.42
CA TYR A 47 4.53 3.27 -4.75
C TYR A 47 5.46 2.16 -5.27
N PRO A 48 4.93 1.01 -5.74
CA PRO A 48 5.75 -0.04 -6.33
C PRO A 48 6.22 0.37 -7.73
N ALA A 49 7.47 0.82 -7.83
CA ALA A 49 8.07 1.26 -9.08
C ALA A 49 8.45 0.05 -9.95
N ASN A 50 7.88 -0.03 -11.14
CA ASN A 50 8.16 -1.12 -12.07
C ASN A 50 9.59 -1.06 -12.64
N ALA A 51 10.16 0.15 -12.74
CA ALA A 51 11.44 0.41 -13.39
C ALA A 51 12.61 -0.26 -12.65
N ASP A 52 12.60 -0.26 -11.33
CA ASP A 52 13.68 -0.79 -10.49
C ASP A 52 13.21 -1.84 -9.46
N LYS A 53 11.90 -2.16 -9.48
CA LYS A 53 11.24 -3.13 -8.57
C LYS A 53 11.29 -2.73 -7.09
N THR A 54 11.43 -1.44 -6.79
CA THR A 54 11.49 -0.93 -5.42
C THR A 54 10.18 -0.27 -4.98
N LEU A 55 10.04 -0.05 -3.68
CA LEU A 55 8.97 0.78 -3.09
C LEU A 55 9.46 2.22 -2.96
N GLN A 56 8.98 3.11 -3.83
CA GLN A 56 9.36 4.51 -3.85
C GLN A 56 8.42 5.32 -2.94
N PRO A 57 8.92 5.99 -1.89
CA PRO A 57 8.10 6.84 -1.05
C PRO A 57 7.74 8.13 -1.79
N MET A 58 6.51 8.59 -1.60
CA MET A 58 6.00 9.83 -2.22
C MET A 58 4.89 10.43 -1.36
N LEU A 59 4.57 11.69 -1.63
CA LEU A 59 3.40 12.34 -1.07
C LEU A 59 2.22 12.18 -2.02
N LEU A 60 1.01 12.09 -1.46
CA LEU A 60 -0.21 11.93 -2.24
C LEU A 60 -1.35 12.71 -1.60
N ARG A 61 -2.07 13.47 -2.43
CA ARG A 61 -3.42 13.95 -2.14
C ARG A 61 -4.35 13.55 -3.27
N VAL A 62 -5.43 12.84 -2.92
CA VAL A 62 -6.44 12.35 -3.87
C VAL A 62 -7.63 13.31 -3.90
N ALA A 63 -8.13 13.61 -5.10
CA ALA A 63 -9.34 14.39 -5.27
C ALA A 63 -10.60 13.64 -4.87
N SER A 64 -11.62 14.40 -4.50
CA SER A 64 -12.88 13.85 -4.04
C SER A 64 -13.74 13.38 -5.22
N GLY A 65 -14.52 12.32 -4.98
CA GLY A 65 -15.48 11.79 -5.95
C GLY A 65 -14.87 10.81 -6.96
N LYS A 66 -15.65 10.51 -8.00
CA LYS A 66 -15.33 9.47 -9.01
C LYS A 66 -15.03 10.03 -10.40
N SER A 67 -15.24 11.33 -10.63
CA SER A 67 -14.95 11.96 -11.91
C SER A 67 -13.45 12.19 -12.09
N LYS A 68 -12.97 12.19 -13.33
CA LYS A 68 -11.57 12.50 -13.65
C LYS A 68 -11.24 13.93 -13.23
N ARG A 69 -10.11 14.12 -12.56
CA ARG A 69 -9.60 15.44 -12.14
C ARG A 69 -8.14 15.60 -12.60
N PRO A 70 -7.66 16.85 -12.75
CA PRO A 70 -6.25 17.11 -13.03
C PRO A 70 -5.32 16.51 -11.97
N LEU A 71 -4.09 16.21 -12.40
CA LEU A 71 -2.97 15.82 -11.54
C LEU A 71 -1.88 16.88 -11.66
N LEU A 72 -1.44 17.42 -10.53
CA LEU A 72 -0.23 18.24 -10.43
C LEU A 72 0.89 17.37 -9.84
N VAL A 73 2.05 17.39 -10.49
CA VAL A 73 3.26 16.67 -10.04
C VAL A 73 4.25 17.68 -9.48
N GLY A 74 4.51 17.63 -8.17
CA GLY A 74 5.46 18.47 -7.47
C GLY A 74 6.84 17.81 -7.40
N LEU A 75 7.81 18.34 -8.15
CA LEU A 75 9.20 17.88 -8.07
C LEU A 75 9.97 18.69 -7.03
N HIS A 76 10.79 18.02 -6.24
CA HIS A 76 11.69 18.67 -5.27
C HIS A 76 12.95 19.21 -5.96
N SER A 77 13.61 20.17 -5.31
CA SER A 77 14.89 20.70 -5.79
C SER A 77 16.02 19.68 -5.66
N TRP A 78 17.13 19.93 -6.37
CA TRP A 78 18.35 19.14 -6.23
C TRP A 78 18.80 19.05 -4.76
N SER A 79 19.34 17.89 -4.37
CA SER A 79 19.73 17.55 -2.99
C SER A 79 18.60 17.54 -1.95
N GLY A 80 17.35 17.77 -2.36
CA GLY A 80 16.16 17.57 -1.53
C GLY A 80 15.67 16.12 -1.53
N ASN A 81 14.55 15.88 -0.87
CA ASN A 81 13.79 14.64 -0.99
C ASN A 81 12.29 14.95 -1.08
N TYR A 82 11.47 13.91 -1.29
CA TYR A 82 10.02 14.04 -1.49
C TYR A 82 9.26 14.68 -0.30
N THR A 83 9.86 14.78 0.89
CA THR A 83 9.23 15.43 2.06
C THR A 83 9.56 16.92 2.15
N GLN A 84 10.40 17.45 1.26
CA GLN A 84 10.83 18.84 1.27
C GLN A 84 9.63 19.78 1.33
N ALA A 85 9.52 20.51 2.45
CA ALA A 85 8.47 21.48 2.67
C ALA A 85 9.02 22.89 2.43
N GLY A 86 8.54 23.52 1.35
CA GLY A 86 8.88 24.89 0.95
C GLY A 86 7.83 25.46 0.00
N GLY A 87 8.26 25.87 -1.20
CA GLY A 87 7.35 26.31 -2.25
C GLY A 87 6.38 25.22 -2.72
N GLU A 88 6.76 23.96 -2.57
CA GLU A 88 5.99 22.77 -2.96
C GLU A 88 4.67 22.65 -2.20
N VAL A 89 4.63 23.14 -0.95
CA VAL A 89 3.42 23.15 -0.12
C VAL A 89 2.34 24.05 -0.72
N VAL A 90 2.73 25.11 -1.45
CA VAL A 90 1.78 26.00 -2.13
C VAL A 90 1.02 25.24 -3.22
N TYR A 91 1.69 24.34 -3.95
CA TYR A 91 1.06 23.53 -4.98
C TYR A 91 0.02 22.56 -4.41
N ALA A 92 0.33 21.90 -3.30
CA ALA A 92 -0.62 21.02 -2.62
C ALA A 92 -1.83 21.79 -2.07
N ARG A 93 -1.64 22.99 -1.51
CA ARG A 93 -2.75 23.85 -1.10
C ARG A 93 -3.65 24.23 -2.27
N TRP A 94 -3.06 24.58 -3.40
CA TRP A 94 -3.82 24.88 -4.62
C TRP A 94 -4.61 23.67 -5.12
N CYS A 95 -4.01 22.48 -5.07
CA CYS A 95 -4.70 21.22 -5.40
C CYS A 95 -5.84 20.89 -4.44
N ILE A 96 -5.71 21.23 -3.16
CA ILE A 96 -6.81 21.11 -2.18
C ILE A 96 -7.95 22.06 -2.55
N GLU A 97 -7.65 23.32 -2.83
CA GLU A 97 -8.65 24.34 -3.18
C GLU A 97 -9.40 24.00 -4.48
N LYS A 98 -8.70 23.49 -5.50
CA LYS A 98 -9.29 23.17 -6.82
C LYS A 98 -9.81 21.74 -6.94
N ASP A 99 -9.65 20.94 -5.90
CA ASP A 99 -9.94 19.51 -5.89
C ASP A 99 -9.20 18.70 -6.98
N TRP A 100 -7.87 18.85 -7.04
CA TRP A 100 -6.98 18.18 -8.00
C TRP A 100 -6.06 17.17 -7.33
N HIS A 101 -5.74 16.07 -7.99
CA HIS A 101 -4.75 15.14 -7.47
C HIS A 101 -3.38 15.83 -7.36
N PHE A 102 -2.61 15.47 -6.34
CA PHE A 102 -1.24 15.94 -6.14
C PHE A 102 -0.35 14.75 -5.80
N ILE A 103 0.83 14.72 -6.43
CA ILE A 103 1.92 13.81 -6.10
C ILE A 103 3.25 14.54 -6.02
#